data_AF-A0A523R743-F1
#
_entry.id   AF-A0A523R743-F1
#
_cell.length_a   1.000
_cell.length_b   1.000
_cell.length_c   1.000
_cell.angle_alpha   90.00
_cell.angle_beta   90.00
_cell.angle_gamma   90.00
#
_symmetry.space_group_name_H-M   'P 1'
#
loop_
_entity.id
_entity.type
_entity.pdbx_description
1 polymer ?
#
loop_
_entity_poly.entity_id
_entity_poly.type
_entity_poly.pdbx_seq_one_letter_code
_entity_poly.pdbx_strand_id
1 'polypeptide(L)' 'MKYFLCAVVLLFTFAIPVAAGPNIGDPAPDFTLPDTTYTYHTLSDYQGNVVFLNFGQSW' A
#
# COMPACT_ATOMS: atom_id res chain seq x y z
N MET A 1 -16.04 36.22 6.64
CA MET A 1 -15.01 35.63 5.76
C MET A 1 -13.98 34.77 6.47
N LYS A 2 -13.34 35.22 7.56
CA LYS A 2 -12.28 34.47 8.27
C LYS A 2 -12.70 33.07 8.79
N TYR A 3 -13.90 32.94 9.35
CA TYR A 3 -14.41 31.65 9.85
C TYR A 3 -14.86 30.69 8.75
N PHE A 4 -15.29 31.21 7.60
CA PHE A 4 -15.66 30.40 6.43
C PHE A 4 -14.42 29.72 5.84
N LEU A 5 -13.30 30.45 5.77
CA LEU A 5 -12.02 29.88 5.33
C LEU A 5 -11.53 28.78 6.29
N CYS A 6 -11.67 28.96 7.60
CA CYS A 6 -11.33 27.91 8.58
C CYS A 6 -12.21 26.65 8.45
N ALA A 7 -13.52 26.81 8.21
CA ALA A 7 -14.43 25.69 8.03
C ALA A 7 -14.12 24.88 6.76
N VAL A 8 -13.76 25.54 5.67
CA VAL A 8 -13.32 24.88 4.43
C VAL A 8 -12.01 24.13 4.62
N VAL A 9 -11.04 24.71 5.33
CA VAL A 9 -9.76 24.05 5.65
C VAL A 9 -9.96 22.82 6.53
N LEU A 10 -10.83 22.89 7.54
CA LEU A 10 -11.18 21.76 8.42
C LEU A 10 -11.89 20.61 7.67
N LEU A 11 -12.67 20.91 6.62
CA LEU A 11 -13.30 19.89 5.79
C LEU A 11 -12.29 19.15 4.90
N PHE A 12 -11.26 19.84 4.40
CA PHE A 12 -10.24 19.25 3.54
C PHE A 12 -9.24 18.37 4.31
N THR A 13 -9.00 18.62 5.60
CA THR A 13 -8.09 17.78 6.41
C THR A 13 -8.70 16.43 6.83
N PHE A 14 -10.02 16.30 6.88
CA PHE A 14 -10.71 15.04 7.22
C PHE A 14 -10.96 14.12 6.02
N ALA A 15 -10.86 14.65 4.80
CA ALA A 15 -11.18 13.93 3.57
C ALA A 15 -9.98 13.23 2.91
N ILE A 16 -8.78 13.31 3.49
CA ILE A 16 -7.65 12.52 3.01
C ILE A 16 -7.81 11.13 3.62
N PRO A 17 -8.21 10.08 2.86
CA PRO A 17 -8.01 8.73 3.34
C PRO A 17 -6.52 8.57 3.57
N VAL A 18 -6.11 8.45 4.83
CA VAL A 18 -4.78 7.94 5.15
C VAL A 18 -4.80 6.52 4.60
N ALA A 19 -4.21 6.33 3.42
CA ALA A 19 -3.92 5.01 2.90
C ALA A 19 -2.85 4.41 3.82
N ALA A 20 -3.29 3.85 4.94
CA ALA A 20 -2.44 3.14 5.87
C ALA A 20 -2.01 1.84 5.20
N GLY A 21 -0.70 1.60 5.15
CA GLY A 21 -0.17 0.29 4.78
C GLY A 21 -0.56 -0.78 5.81
N PRO A 22 -0.32 -2.07 5.50
CA PRO A 22 -0.51 -3.14 6.46
C PRO A 22 0.38 -2.95 7.69
N ASN A 23 -0.13 -3.31 8.87
CA ASN A 23 0.64 -3.30 10.12
C ASN A 23 1.35 -4.64 10.32
N ILE A 24 2.29 -4.68 11.28
CA ILE A 24 2.93 -5.94 11.69
C ILE A 24 1.87 -6.89 12.26
N GLY A 25 1.76 -8.08 11.67
CA GLY A 25 0.78 -9.10 12.05
C GLY A 25 -0.46 -9.14 11.16
N ASP A 26 -0.72 -8.09 10.37
CA ASP A 26 -1.75 -8.15 9.33
C ASP A 26 -1.30 -9.14 8.23
N PRO A 27 -2.25 -9.84 7.59
CA PRO A 27 -1.93 -10.60 6.38
C PRO A 27 -1.28 -9.69 5.32
N ALA A 28 -0.19 -10.16 4.73
CA ALA A 28 0.42 -9.45 3.61
C ALA A 28 -0.61 -9.35 2.45
N PRO A 29 -0.81 -8.17 1.84
CA PRO A 29 -1.72 -8.02 0.70
C PRO A 29 -1.29 -8.92 -0.44
N ASP A 30 -2.24 -9.69 -0.97
CA ASP A 30 -1.96 -10.55 -2.12
C ASP A 30 -1.78 -9.72 -3.39
N PHE A 31 -0.86 -10.13 -4.25
CA PHE A 31 -0.58 -9.48 -5.52
C PHE A 31 -0.08 -10.50 -6.53
N THR A 32 -0.36 -10.24 -7.81
CA THR A 32 0.13 -11.04 -8.93
C THR A 32 0.93 -10.15 -9.87
N LEU A 33 2.22 -10.42 -10.02
CA LEU A 33 3.13 -9.64 -10.87
C LEU A 33 4.04 -10.56 -11.70
N PRO A 34 4.44 -10.14 -12.91
CA PRO A 34 5.43 -10.86 -13.68
C PRO A 34 6.83 -10.65 -13.10
N ASP A 35 7.65 -11.71 -13.11
CA ASP A 35 9.08 -11.60 -12.89
C ASP A 35 9.81 -11.08 -14.14
N THR A 36 11.15 -11.05 -14.09
CA THR A 36 12.01 -10.60 -15.20
C THR A 36 11.99 -11.51 -16.44
N THR A 37 11.39 -12.69 -16.33
CA THR A 37 11.16 -13.64 -17.43
C THR A 37 9.71 -13.63 -17.94
N TYR A 38 8.88 -12.70 -17.43
CA TYR A 38 7.44 -12.62 -17.69
C TYR A 38 6.63 -13.81 -17.16
N THR A 39 7.18 -14.58 -16.22
CA THR A 39 6.41 -15.58 -15.47
C THR A 39 5.63 -14.87 -14.37
N TYR A 40 4.32 -15.08 -14.31
CA TYR A 40 3.48 -14.50 -13.28
C TYR A 40 3.56 -15.29 -11.99
N HIS A 41 3.72 -14.56 -10.88
CA HIS A 41 3.75 -15.11 -9.53
C HIS A 41 2.68 -14.42 -8.68
N THR A 42 1.94 -15.18 -7.88
CA THR A 42 1.02 -14.64 -6.87
C THR A 42 1.63 -14.84 -5.48
N LEU A 43 1.54 -13.84 -4.58
CA LEU A 43 2.10 -14.00 -3.23
C LEU A 43 1.50 -15.21 -2.50
N SER A 44 0.21 -15.51 -2.70
CA SER A 44 -0.45 -16.69 -2.16
C SER A 44 0.19 -18.02 -2.57
N ASP A 45 0.89 -18.08 -3.70
CA ASP A 45 1.56 -19.30 -4.18
C ASP A 45 2.71 -19.73 -3.25
N TYR A 46 3.22 -18.79 -2.43
CA TYR A 46 4.34 -19.02 -1.51
C TYR A 46 3.92 -19.34 -0.07
N GLN A 47 2.62 -19.52 0.21
CA GLN A 47 2.14 -19.85 1.56
C GLN A 47 2.87 -21.05 2.16
N GLY A 48 3.16 -20.97 3.46
CA GLY A 48 3.97 -21.96 4.19
C GLY A 48 5.48 -21.70 4.16
N ASN A 49 5.94 -20.74 3.35
CA ASN A 49 7.34 -20.31 3.32
C ASN A 49 7.51 -18.94 3.99
N VAL A 50 8.70 -18.69 4.55
CA VAL A 50 9.11 -17.34 4.97
C VAL A 50 9.66 -16.62 3.74
N VAL A 51 8.99 -15.55 3.32
CA VAL A 51 9.33 -14.77 2.13
C VAL A 51 9.78 -13.37 2.53
N PHE A 52 10.86 -12.88 1.92
CA PHE A 52 11.32 -11.49 2.05
C PHE A 52 10.91 -10.68 0.82
N LEU A 53 10.03 -9.69 1.00
CA LEU A 53 9.64 -8.77 -0.06
C LEU A 53 10.65 -7.62 -0.16
N ASN A 54 11.35 -7.55 -1.29
CA ASN A 54 12.27 -6.46 -1.60
C ASN A 54 11.64 -5.50 -2.61
N PHE A 55 11.71 -4.21 -2.31
CA PHE A 55 11.26 -3.14 -3.19
C PHE A 55 12.47 -2.29 -3.56
N GLY A 56 12.75 -2.15 -4.85
CA GLY A 56 13.89 -1.38 -5.33
C GLY A 56 13.90 -1.26 -6.85
N GLN A 57 14.79 -0.41 -7.34
CA GLN A 57 15.10 -0.23 -8.76
C GLN A 57 16.62 -0.18 -8.92
N SER A 58 17.12 -0.53 -10.10
CA SER A 58 18.56 -0.67 -10.35
C SER A 58 19.29 0.65 -10.65
N TRP A 59 18.61 1.79 -10.55
CA TRP A 59 19.09 3.09 -11.05
C TRP A 59 18.98 4.18 -9.99
#